data_AF-A0A973U4R9-F1
#
_entry.id   AF-A0A973U4R9-F1
#
_cell.length_a   1.000
_cell.length_b   1.000
_cell.length_c   1.000
_cell.angle_alpha   90.00
_cell.angle_beta   90.00
_cell.angle_gamma   90.00
#
_symmetry.space_group_name_H-M   'P 1'
#
loop_
_entity.id
_entity.type
_entity.pdbx_description
1 polymer ?
#
loop_
_entity_poly.entity_id
_entity_poly.type
_entity_poly.pdbx_seq_one_letter_code
_entity_poly.pdbx_strand_id
1 'polypeptide(L)'
;MTTAQGCGAPEQTIALPAGIDLSNQAVIQGVVTGASTAYARLLDHSGEFTGEVVVSDDGVFRFFAAPGDWTVRIIAGGGVTRDVQVEAKLGEVSQLAVAV
;
A
#
# COMPACT_ATOMS: atom_id res chain seq x y z
N MET A 1 26.07 -8.32 22.97
CA MET A 1 25.00 -8.82 22.08
C MET A 1 24.25 -7.59 21.58
N THR A 2 24.55 -7.12 20.37
CA THR A 2 23.83 -6.01 19.74
C THR A 2 23.25 -6.57 18.45
N THR A 3 21.95 -6.80 18.46
CA THR A 3 21.17 -7.43 17.40
C THR A 3 21.15 -6.57 16.15
N ALA A 4 21.23 -7.26 15.02
CA ALA A 4 21.19 -6.77 13.65
C ALA A 4 20.23 -5.59 13.44
N GLN A 5 20.78 -4.48 12.93
CA GLN A 5 20.04 -3.48 12.17
C GLN A 5 19.62 -4.17 10.86
N GLY A 6 18.50 -4.89 10.91
CA GLY A 6 17.87 -5.45 9.73
C GLY A 6 17.48 -4.31 8.79
N CYS A 7 17.65 -4.55 7.49
CA CYS A 7 17.21 -3.68 6.40
C CYS A 7 15.67 -3.70 6.29
N GLY A 8 14.97 -3.45 7.40
CA GLY A 8 13.51 -3.42 7.49
C GLY A 8 13.02 -2.02 7.19
N ALA A 9 12.18 -1.89 6.17
CA ALA A 9 11.45 -0.66 5.89
C ALA A 9 10.78 -0.14 7.18
N PRO A 10 10.71 1.19 7.37
CA PRO A 10 10.12 1.77 8.57
C PRO A 10 8.72 1.20 8.80
N GLU A 11 8.39 1.02 10.08
CA GLU A 11 7.09 0.59 10.58
C GLU A 11 5.99 1.29 9.78
N GLN A 12 5.22 0.54 8.99
CA GLN A 12 4.14 1.10 8.18
C GLN A 12 2.93 1.39 9.08
N THR A 13 3.11 2.31 10.02
CA THR A 13 2.05 2.81 10.88
C THR A 13 1.09 3.67 10.04
N ILE A 14 -0.20 3.69 10.40
CA ILE A 14 -1.25 4.51 9.75
C ILE A 14 -0.87 6.01 9.72
N ALA A 15 -0.05 6.46 10.66
CA ALA A 15 0.52 7.79 10.65
C ALA A 15 1.55 7.95 9.51
N LEU A 16 1.42 9.04 8.76
CA LEU A 16 2.44 9.43 7.80
C LEU A 16 3.77 9.72 8.53
N PRO A 17 4.90 9.21 8.03
CA PRO A 17 6.20 9.54 8.62
C PRO A 17 6.45 11.05 8.50
N ALA A 18 7.08 11.62 9.53
CA ALA A 18 7.47 13.03 9.53
C ALA A 18 8.46 13.27 8.36
N GLY A 19 8.11 14.20 7.46
CA GLY A 19 8.91 14.53 6.27
C GLY A 19 8.23 14.24 4.92
N ILE A 20 7.05 13.62 4.91
CA ILE A 20 6.24 13.52 3.70
C ILE A 20 5.55 14.87 3.44
N ASP A 21 6.06 15.62 2.46
CA ASP A 21 5.35 16.78 1.91
C ASP A 21 4.18 16.28 1.05
N LEU A 22 3.01 16.19 1.66
CA LEU A 22 1.75 15.86 0.97
C LEU A 22 1.39 16.90 -0.10
N SER A 23 1.94 18.11 -0.02
CA SER A 23 1.71 19.19 -1.00
C SER A 23 2.12 18.82 -2.42
N ASN A 24 2.93 17.77 -2.63
CA ASN A 24 3.28 17.25 -3.97
C ASN A 24 3.09 15.73 -4.11
N GLN A 25 2.47 15.08 -3.13
CA GLN A 25 2.38 13.62 -3.09
C GLN A 25 0.94 13.18 -2.91
N ALA A 26 0.55 12.13 -3.63
CA ALA A 26 -0.68 11.41 -3.39
C ALA A 26 -0.34 10.09 -2.69
N VAL A 27 -1.02 9.81 -1.58
CA VAL A 27 -0.74 8.62 -0.77
C VAL A 27 -1.94 7.69 -0.86
N ILE A 28 -1.70 6.45 -1.22
CA ILE A 28 -2.70 5.39 -1.19
C ILE A 28 -2.32 4.48 -0.04
N GLN A 29 -3.22 4.25 0.90
CA GLN A 29 -3.01 3.30 1.98
C GLN A 29 -4.24 2.44 2.18
N GLY A 30 -4.07 1.26 2.74
CA GLY A 30 -5.21 0.43 3.05
C GLY A 30 -4.93 -0.67 4.03
N VAL A 31 -6.02 -1.31 4.43
CA VAL A 31 -6.01 -2.47 5.33
C VAL A 31 -6.65 -3.65 4.61
N VAL A 32 -5.93 -4.76 4.56
CA VAL A 32 -6.39 -6.06 4.09
C VAL A 32 -6.80 -6.89 5.29
N THR A 33 -8.00 -7.48 5.24
CA THR A 33 -8.52 -8.36 6.30
C THR A 33 -8.88 -9.71 5.70
N GLY A 34 -8.74 -10.79 6.47
CA GLY A 34 -9.07 -12.15 6.02
C GLY A 34 -7.90 -12.95 5.41
N ALA A 35 -6.68 -12.40 5.42
CA ALA A 35 -5.48 -13.12 4.98
C ALA A 35 -4.34 -13.03 6.00
N SER A 36 -3.62 -14.14 6.18
CA SER A 36 -2.42 -14.21 7.01
C SER A 36 -1.17 -13.64 6.31
N THR A 37 -1.13 -13.72 4.98
CA THR A 37 -0.08 -13.12 4.16
C THR A 37 -0.70 -12.60 2.86
N ALA A 38 -0.33 -11.36 2.51
CA ALA A 38 -0.78 -10.74 1.27
C ALA A 38 0.29 -9.79 0.71
N TYR A 39 0.20 -9.57 -0.59
CA TYR A 39 0.99 -8.60 -1.33
C TYR A 39 0.05 -7.60 -1.97
N ALA A 40 0.35 -6.32 -1.85
CA ALA A 40 -0.34 -5.28 -2.58
C ALA A 40 0.51 -4.90 -3.77
N ARG A 41 -0.08 -4.89 -4.95
CA ARG A 41 0.55 -4.48 -6.21
C ARG A 41 -0.17 -3.24 -6.73
N LEU A 42 0.59 -2.21 -7.06
CA LEU A 42 0.09 -0.98 -7.65
C LEU A 42 0.24 -1.03 -9.17
N LEU A 43 -0.86 -0.78 -9.87
CA LEU A 43 -0.92 -0.67 -11.32
C LEU A 43 -1.42 0.73 -11.70
N ASP A 44 -0.87 1.30 -12.77
CA ASP A 44 -1.32 2.59 -13.30
C ASP A 44 -2.65 2.46 -14.07
N HIS A 45 -3.16 3.56 -14.63
CA HIS A 45 -4.39 3.60 -15.42
C HIS A 45 -4.42 2.63 -16.62
N SER A 46 -3.25 2.28 -17.19
CA SER A 46 -3.13 1.33 -18.29
C SER A 46 -3.10 -0.14 -17.82
N GLY A 47 -3.03 -0.36 -16.51
CA GLY A 47 -2.86 -1.67 -15.90
C GLY A 47 -1.39 -2.14 -15.90
N GLU A 48 -0.43 -1.25 -16.12
CA GLU A 48 0.99 -1.55 -16.05
C GLU A 48 1.48 -1.57 -14.60
N PHE A 49 2.34 -2.52 -14.30
CA PHE A 49 2.93 -2.68 -12.97
C PHE A 49 3.83 -1.50 -12.62
N THR A 50 3.51 -0.81 -11.53
CA THR A 50 4.31 0.32 -11.02
C THR A 50 5.11 -0.06 -9.77
N GLY A 51 4.56 -0.91 -8.91
CA GLY A 51 5.25 -1.31 -7.68
C GLY A 51 4.51 -2.38 -6.90
N GLU A 52 5.20 -2.96 -5.91
CA GLU A 52 4.65 -3.98 -5.02
C GLU A 52 5.16 -3.74 -3.60
N VAL A 53 4.29 -3.93 -2.63
CA VAL A 53 4.64 -3.90 -1.21
C VAL A 53 4.04 -5.13 -0.53
N VAL A 54 4.76 -5.65 0.46
CA VAL A 54 4.23 -6.72 1.32
C VAL A 54 3.25 -6.09 2.29
N VAL A 55 2.09 -6.72 2.46
CA VAL A 55 1.12 -6.29 3.47
C VAL A 55 1.67 -6.66 4.86
N SER A 56 1.61 -5.71 5.79
CA SER A 56 2.06 -5.89 7.17
C SER A 56 1.22 -6.95 7.91
N ASP A 57 1.68 -7.41 9.08
CA ASP A 57 0.95 -8.39 9.91
C ASP A 57 -0.46 -7.89 10.30
N ASP A 58 -0.59 -6.59 10.58
CA ASP A 58 -1.87 -5.90 10.80
C ASP A 58 -2.73 -5.70 9.54
N GLY A 59 -2.30 -6.24 8.39
CA GLY A 59 -3.01 -6.07 7.11
C GLY A 59 -2.73 -4.73 6.41
N VAL A 60 -1.80 -3.91 6.92
CA VAL A 60 -1.59 -2.54 6.41
C VAL A 60 -0.63 -2.50 5.22
N PHE A 61 -0.96 -1.69 4.21
CA PHE A 61 -0.07 -1.33 3.10
C PHE A 61 -0.14 0.17 2.78
N ARG A 62 0.91 0.71 2.15
CA ARG A 62 0.98 2.10 1.68
C ARG A 62 1.80 2.22 0.40
N PHE A 63 1.32 3.03 -0.52
CA PHE A 63 1.99 3.49 -1.73
C PHE A 63 2.07 5.01 -1.77
N PHE A 64 3.15 5.50 -2.36
CA PHE A 64 3.32 6.90 -2.73
C PHE A 64 3.25 6.96 -4.25
N ALA A 65 2.26 7.66 -4.78
CA ALA A 65 1.95 7.68 -6.20
C ALA A 65 1.70 9.12 -6.67
N ALA A 66 1.74 9.33 -7.99
CA ALA A 66 1.29 10.58 -8.57
C ALA A 66 -0.25 10.69 -8.46
N PRO A 67 -0.82 11.91 -8.42
CA PRO A 67 -2.27 12.05 -8.47
C PRO A 67 -2.84 11.47 -9.77
N GLY A 68 -3.97 10.76 -9.67
CA GLY A 68 -4.63 10.10 -10.78
C GLY A 68 -5.29 8.78 -10.39
N ASP A 69 -5.77 8.05 -11.40
CA ASP A 69 -6.39 6.73 -11.22
C ASP A 69 -5.34 5.63 -11.11
N TRP A 70 -5.49 4.81 -10.08
CA TRP A 70 -4.65 3.65 -9.81
C TRP A 70 -5.50 2.42 -9.55
N THR A 71 -4.90 1.25 -9.78
CA THR A 71 -5.47 -0.02 -9.36
C THR A 71 -4.55 -0.67 -8.34
N VAL A 72 -5.10 -1.00 -7.17
CA VAL A 72 -4.44 -1.79 -6.15
C VAL A 72 -4.91 -3.23 -6.27
N ARG A 73 -4.00 -4.12 -6.67
CA ARG A 73 -4.21 -5.56 -6.73
C ARG A 73 -3.68 -6.20 -5.47
N ILE A 74 -4.57 -6.71 -4.63
CA ILE A 74 -4.23 -7.52 -3.46
C ILE A 74 -4.13 -8.98 -3.89
N ILE A 75 -3.00 -9.61 -3.61
CA ILE A 75 -2.73 -11.03 -3.86
C ILE A 75 -2.52 -11.67 -2.49
N ALA A 76 -3.52 -12.39 -2.01
CA ALA A 76 -3.48 -13.09 -0.73
C ALA A 76 -3.14 -14.58 -0.91
N GLY A 77 -2.62 -15.18 0.15
CA GLY A 77 -2.39 -16.63 0.22
C GLY A 77 -3.64 -17.43 -0.16
N GLY A 78 -3.44 -18.60 -0.77
CA GLY A 78 -4.54 -19.45 -1.24
C GLY A 78 -5.10 -19.08 -2.62
N GLY A 79 -4.42 -18.20 -3.37
CA GLY A 79 -4.79 -17.84 -4.75
C GLY A 79 -5.88 -16.78 -4.85
N VAL A 80 -6.21 -16.10 -3.74
CA VAL A 80 -7.19 -15.01 -3.73
C VAL A 80 -6.54 -13.75 -4.31
N THR A 81 -7.15 -13.18 -5.34
CA THR A 81 -6.73 -11.90 -5.91
C THR A 81 -7.93 -10.94 -5.94
N ARG A 82 -7.72 -9.70 -5.49
CA ARG A 82 -8.71 -8.63 -5.56
C ARG A 82 -8.12 -7.36 -6.14
N ASP A 83 -8.81 -6.80 -7.13
CA ASP A 83 -8.50 -5.50 -7.71
C ASP A 83 -9.41 -4.44 -7.11
N VAL A 84 -8.80 -3.32 -6.69
CA VAL A 84 -9.50 -2.17 -6.13
C VAL A 84 -9.02 -0.93 -6.85
N GLN A 85 -9.94 -0.25 -7.54
CA GLN A 85 -9.63 1.05 -8.14
C GLN A 85 -9.63 2.12 -7.06
N VAL A 86 -8.67 3.04 -7.15
CA VAL A 86 -8.51 4.14 -6.22
C VAL A 86 -8.04 5.37 -6.97
N GLU A 87 -8.70 6.50 -6.72
CA GLU A 87 -8.26 7.80 -7.19
C GLU A 87 -7.33 8.39 -6.13
N ALA A 88 -6.06 8.57 -6.49
CA ALA A 88 -5.08 9.22 -5.63
C ALA A 88 -5.11 10.73 -5.87
N LYS A 89 -5.26 11.52 -4.81
CA LYS A 89 -5.25 12.99 -4.89
C LYS A 89 -4.06 13.56 -4.15
N LEU A 90 -3.48 14.60 -4.73
CA LEU A 90 -2.37 15.32 -4.15
C LEU A 90 -2.84 16.05 -2.89
N GLY A 91 -2.08 15.92 -1.81
CA GLY A 91 -2.48 16.44 -0.50
C GLY A 91 -3.43 15.54 0.29
N GLU A 92 -3.85 14.41 -0.27
CA GLU A 92 -4.84 13.53 0.34
C GLU A 92 -4.32 12.10 0.49
N VAL A 93 -4.83 11.41 1.52
CA VAL A 93 -4.57 10.00 1.77
C VAL A 93 -5.81 9.21 1.37
N SER A 94 -5.70 8.44 0.30
CA SER A 94 -6.77 7.55 -0.16
C SER A 94 -6.74 6.27 0.67
N GLN A 95 -7.73 6.09 1.53
CA GLN A 95 -7.81 4.93 2.41
C GLN A 95 -8.68 3.82 1.82
N LEU A 96 -8.14 2.61 1.75
CA LEU A 96 -8.81 1.42 1.24
C LEU A 96 -9.03 0.38 2.34
N ALA A 97 -10.17 -0.31 2.29
CA ALA A 97 -10.44 -1.48 3.11
C ALA A 97 -10.76 -2.65 2.18
N VAL A 98 -9.94 -3.69 2.22
CA VAL A 98 -10.06 -4.84 1.34
C VAL A 98 -10.25 -6.09 2.17
N ALA A 99 -11.38 -6.78 1.99
CA ALA A 99 -11.60 -8.10 2.57
C ALA A 99 -11.30 -9.16 1.50
N VAL A 100 -10.42 -10.10 1.83
CA VAL A 100 -10.03 -11.24 0.99
C VAL A 100 -10.66 -12.52 1.48
#